data_AF-A0A9D6F312-F1
#
_entry.id   AF-A0A9D6F312-F1
#
_cell.length_a   1.000
_cell.length_b   1.000
_cell.length_c   1.000
_cell.angle_alpha   90.00
_cell.angle_beta   90.00
_cell.angle_gamma   90.00
#
_symmetry.space_group_name_H-M   'P 1'
#
loop_
_entity.id
_entity.type
_entity.pdbx_description
1 polymer ?
#
loop_
_entity_poly.entity_id
_entity_poly.type
_entity_poly.pdbx_seq_one_letter_code
_entity_poly.pdbx_strand_id
1 'polypeptide(L)'
;MGMDQKVIFPSEKTPPWQKLIDLLAARGLLVQMRMIDAELAFPDETPPETWRELRVASSSGMVTLRREPDGITLVIWGNADLPTRQTWNALAWALAHLTGGRIRTATAETSGDEFARAAEMPARW
;
A
#
# COMPACT_ATOMS: atom_id res chain seq x y z
N MET A 1 16.26 5.80 -9.16
CA MET A 1 15.74 4.41 -9.14
C MET A 1 14.68 4.34 -8.06
N GLY A 2 13.56 3.64 -8.30
CA GLY A 2 12.49 3.45 -7.31
C GLY A 2 12.84 2.34 -6.32
N MET A 3 12.13 2.31 -5.19
CA MET A 3 12.12 1.18 -4.26
C MET A 3 10.75 0.51 -4.32
N ASP A 4 10.73 -0.82 -4.27
CA ASP A 4 9.52 -1.61 -4.29
C ASP A 4 9.48 -2.69 -3.22
N GLN A 5 8.27 -3.04 -2.82
CA GLN A 5 7.95 -4.17 -1.98
C GLN A 5 6.63 -4.76 -2.45
N LYS A 6 6.48 -6.08 -2.34
CA LYS A 6 5.33 -6.79 -2.88
C LYS A 6 4.59 -7.49 -1.76
N VAL A 7 3.27 -7.31 -1.72
CA VAL A 7 2.39 -8.10 -0.87
C VAL A 7 1.85 -9.24 -1.71
N ILE A 8 2.21 -10.46 -1.36
CA ILE A 8 1.92 -11.69 -2.09
C ILE A 8 0.68 -12.34 -1.48
N PHE A 9 -0.34 -12.52 -2.30
CA PHE A 9 -1.59 -13.18 -1.96
C PHE A 9 -2.35 -13.57 -3.23
N PRO A 10 -3.24 -14.57 -3.18
CA PRO A 10 -4.06 -14.94 -4.33
C PRO A 10 -4.97 -13.79 -4.79
N SER A 11 -5.04 -13.51 -6.09
CA SER A 11 -5.75 -12.35 -6.66
C SER A 11 -7.23 -12.23 -6.25
N GLU A 12 -7.90 -13.35 -5.97
CA GLU A 12 -9.27 -13.44 -5.49
C GLU A 12 -9.45 -12.87 -4.06
N LYS A 13 -8.34 -12.71 -3.33
CA LYS A 13 -8.32 -12.09 -2.00
C LYS A 13 -8.04 -10.59 -2.04
N THR A 14 -7.92 -9.95 -3.21
CA THR A 14 -7.73 -8.50 -3.28
C THR A 14 -8.84 -7.80 -2.49
N PRO A 15 -8.51 -7.00 -1.45
CA PRO A 15 -9.52 -6.38 -0.64
C PRO A 15 -10.20 -5.25 -1.42
N PRO A 16 -11.50 -4.98 -1.16
CA PRO A 16 -12.13 -3.76 -1.64
C PRO A 16 -11.35 -2.53 -1.18
N TRP A 17 -11.20 -1.53 -2.05
CA TRP A 17 -10.45 -0.30 -1.76
C TRP A 17 -10.90 0.36 -0.45
N GLN A 18 -12.21 0.44 -0.23
CA GLN A 18 -12.78 1.05 0.98
C GLN A 18 -12.29 0.37 2.25
N LYS A 19 -12.18 -0.97 2.28
CA LYS A 19 -11.68 -1.70 3.46
C LYS A 19 -10.23 -1.36 3.78
N LEU A 20 -9.41 -1.14 2.75
CA LEU A 20 -8.02 -0.72 2.92
C LEU A 20 -7.96 0.69 3.54
N ILE A 21 -8.75 1.63 3.03
CA ILE A 21 -8.78 3.00 3.54
C ILE A 21 -9.33 3.06 4.96
N ASP A 22 -10.42 2.36 5.26
CA ASP A 22 -11.02 2.32 6.59
C ASP A 22 -10.02 1.79 7.63
N LEU A 23 -9.26 0.75 7.28
CA LEU A 23 -8.23 0.18 8.16
C LEU A 23 -7.09 1.16 8.44
N LEU A 24 -6.61 1.88 7.42
CA LEU A 24 -5.56 2.89 7.57
C LEU A 24 -6.05 4.09 8.38
N ALA A 25 -7.27 4.56 8.11
CA ALA A 25 -7.91 5.65 8.84
C ALA A 25 -8.13 5.30 10.32
N ALA A 26 -8.53 4.06 10.62
CA ALA A 26 -8.66 3.56 12.00
C ALA A 26 -7.32 3.57 12.76
N ARG A 27 -6.19 3.51 12.05
CA ARG A 27 -4.83 3.67 12.59
C ARG A 27 -4.29 5.11 12.53
N GLY A 28 -5.13 6.07 12.14
CA GLY A 28 -4.76 7.49 12.08
C GLY A 28 -3.93 7.87 10.85
N LEU A 29 -3.83 7.01 9.84
CA LEU A 29 -3.18 7.31 8.58
C LEU A 29 -4.23 7.60 7.50
N LEU A 30 -4.36 8.88 7.15
CA LEU A 30 -5.23 9.31 6.05
C LEU A 30 -4.44 9.27 4.74
N VAL A 31 -5.01 8.60 3.74
CA VAL A 31 -4.50 8.57 2.38
C VAL A 31 -5.60 8.88 1.40
N GLN A 32 -5.23 9.43 0.25
CA GLN A 32 -6.16 9.83 -0.79
C GLN A 32 -5.70 9.27 -2.14
N MET A 33 -6.59 8.59 -2.84
CA MET A 33 -6.34 8.21 -4.22
C MET A 33 -6.29 9.46 -5.10
N ARG A 34 -5.27 9.55 -5.95
CA ARG A 34 -5.07 10.66 -6.89
C ARG A 34 -5.16 10.23 -8.34
N MET A 35 -4.86 8.96 -8.61
CA MET A 35 -4.90 8.41 -9.96
C MET A 35 -5.34 6.95 -9.95
N ILE A 36 -6.08 6.57 -11.00
CA ILE A 36 -6.44 5.19 -11.35
C ILE A 36 -5.96 4.96 -12.78
N ASP A 37 -5.19 3.92 -13.03
CA ASP A 37 -4.77 3.49 -14.37
C ASP A 37 -4.18 4.62 -15.25
N ALA A 38 -3.33 5.46 -14.62
CA ALA A 38 -2.69 6.64 -15.20
C ALA A 38 -3.60 7.84 -15.50
N GLU A 39 -4.86 7.81 -15.08
CA GLU A 39 -5.81 8.93 -15.16
C GLU A 39 -6.02 9.58 -13.79
N LEU A 40 -6.31 10.89 -13.76
CA LEU A 40 -6.63 11.60 -12.52
C LEU A 40 -7.98 11.12 -11.98
N ALA A 41 -8.02 10.82 -10.69
CA ALA A 41 -9.23 10.40 -10.01
C ALA A 41 -9.86 11.55 -9.21
N PHE A 42 -11.18 11.53 -9.07
CA PHE A 42 -11.86 12.47 -8.17
C PHE A 42 -11.60 12.12 -6.69
N PRO A 43 -11.71 13.10 -5.77
CA PRO A 43 -11.43 12.90 -4.34
C PRO A 43 -12.21 11.76 -3.67
N ASP A 44 -13.45 11.54 -4.10
CA ASP A 44 -14.43 10.58 -3.57
C ASP A 44 -14.64 9.37 -4.50
N GLU A 45 -13.88 9.28 -5.58
CA GLU A 45 -13.94 8.17 -6.51
C GLU A 45 -13.42 6.88 -5.87
N THR A 46 -14.03 5.76 -6.22
CA THR A 46 -13.57 4.42 -5.82
C THR A 46 -13.04 3.71 -7.05
N PRO A 47 -11.86 3.07 -6.98
CA PRO A 47 -11.32 2.38 -8.14
C PRO A 47 -12.18 1.16 -8.48
N PRO A 48 -12.36 0.84 -9.77
CA PRO A 48 -13.10 -0.36 -10.20
C PRO A 48 -12.39 -1.62 -9.70
N GLU A 49 -13.11 -2.71 -9.47
CA GLU A 49 -12.51 -3.97 -9.01
C GLU A 49 -11.42 -4.54 -9.94
N THR A 50 -11.29 -4.02 -11.17
CA THR A 50 -10.32 -4.44 -12.18
C THR A 50 -9.15 -3.46 -12.37
N TRP A 51 -8.95 -2.50 -11.46
CA TRP A 51 -7.85 -1.54 -11.53
C TRP A 51 -6.48 -2.24 -11.63
N ARG A 52 -5.53 -1.63 -12.34
CA ARG A 52 -4.16 -2.14 -12.55
C ARG A 52 -3.12 -1.34 -11.81
N GLU A 53 -3.26 -0.01 -11.80
CA GLU A 53 -2.37 0.90 -11.05
C GLU A 53 -3.20 1.94 -10.29
N LEU A 54 -2.84 2.17 -9.02
CA LEU A 54 -3.35 3.30 -8.24
C LEU A 54 -2.19 4.18 -7.80
N ARG A 55 -2.40 5.49 -7.74
CA ARG A 55 -1.50 6.40 -7.03
C ARG A 55 -2.19 7.00 -5.83
N VAL A 56 -1.57 6.81 -4.68
CA VAL A 56 -2.13 7.10 -3.37
C VAL A 56 -1.25 8.12 -2.71
N ALA A 57 -1.79 9.30 -2.42
CA ALA A 57 -1.11 10.36 -1.73
C ALA A 57 -1.37 10.30 -0.22
N SER A 58 -0.35 10.60 0.57
CA SER A 58 -0.48 11.02 1.96
C SER A 58 -0.07 12.49 2.09
N SER A 59 0.00 13.02 3.31
CA SER A 59 0.53 14.36 3.57
C SER A 59 2.01 14.52 3.23
N SER A 60 2.75 13.41 3.07
CA SER A 60 4.21 13.43 2.86
C SER A 60 4.67 13.09 1.45
N GLY A 61 3.84 12.38 0.68
CA GLY A 61 4.27 11.88 -0.62
C GLY A 61 3.25 10.98 -1.28
N MET A 62 3.70 10.26 -2.30
CA MET A 62 2.87 9.41 -3.13
C MET A 62 3.44 8.01 -3.20
N VAL A 63 2.57 7.02 -3.07
CA VAL A 63 2.86 5.60 -3.22
C VAL A 63 2.06 5.07 -4.40
N THR A 64 2.73 4.36 -5.30
CA THR A 64 2.07 3.67 -6.41
C THR A 64 1.78 2.24 -6.03
N LEU A 65 0.55 1.78 -6.19
CA LEU A 65 0.16 0.38 -6.05
C LEU A 65 -0.05 -0.19 -7.44
N ARG A 66 0.60 -1.31 -7.76
CA ARG A 66 0.44 -2.05 -9.02
C ARG A 66 -0.10 -3.42 -8.71
N ARG A 67 -1.24 -3.75 -9.31
CA ARG A 67 -1.83 -5.07 -9.19
C ARG A 67 -1.15 -6.03 -10.14
N GLU A 68 -0.80 -7.19 -9.60
CA GLU A 68 -0.17 -8.30 -10.31
C GLU A 68 -0.98 -9.59 -10.07
N PRO A 69 -0.80 -10.65 -10.86
CA PRO A 69 -1.58 -11.90 -10.71
C PRO A 69 -1.46 -12.57 -9.34
N ASP A 70 -0.34 -12.36 -8.65
CA ASP A 70 0.04 -12.97 -7.36
C ASP A 70 0.14 -11.95 -6.22
N GLY A 71 -0.38 -10.72 -6.39
CA GLY A 71 -0.41 -9.74 -5.33
C GLY A 71 -0.44 -8.29 -5.77
N ILE A 72 0.08 -7.40 -4.92
CA ILE A 72 0.22 -5.97 -5.19
C ILE A 72 1.65 -5.52 -4.90
N THR A 73 2.29 -4.89 -5.87
CA THR A 73 3.59 -4.24 -5.72
C THR A 73 3.39 -2.78 -5.37
N LEU A 74 4.03 -2.32 -4.29
CA LEU A 74 4.01 -0.94 -3.83
C LEU A 74 5.35 -0.28 -4.15
N VAL A 75 5.30 0.87 -4.81
CA VAL A 75 6.49 1.57 -5.29
C VAL A 75 6.54 3.00 -4.76
N ILE A 76 7.73 3.41 -4.32
CA ILE A 76 8.09 4.80 -4.00
C ILE A 76 9.38 5.20 -4.71
N TRP A 77 9.68 6.50 -4.71
CA TRP A 77 10.99 6.99 -5.16
C TRP A 77 12.08 6.61 -4.15
N GLY A 78 13.27 6.23 -4.62
CA GLY A 78 14.36 5.77 -3.73
C GLY A 78 14.95 6.84 -2.81
N ASN A 79 14.65 8.12 -3.03
CA ASN A 79 14.99 9.24 -2.16
C ASN A 79 13.80 9.73 -1.32
N ALA A 80 12.75 8.92 -1.16
CA ALA A 80 11.60 9.24 -0.34
C ALA A 80 12.00 9.49 1.13
N ASP A 81 11.39 10.51 1.71
CA ASP A 81 11.58 10.84 3.12
C ASP A 81 10.98 9.77 4.06
N LEU A 82 11.31 9.85 5.35
CA LEU A 82 10.82 8.90 6.34
C LEU A 82 9.28 8.81 6.38
N PRO A 83 8.52 9.92 6.42
CA PRO A 83 7.06 9.86 6.40
C PRO A 83 6.47 9.14 5.17
N THR A 84 7.07 9.31 3.98
CA THR A 84 6.64 8.59 2.78
C THR A 84 6.96 7.11 2.87
N ARG A 85 8.14 6.74 3.40
CA ARG A 85 8.49 5.33 3.68
C ARG A 85 7.54 4.70 4.71
N GLN A 86 7.15 5.43 5.75
CA GLN A 86 6.17 4.98 6.73
C GLN A 86 4.78 4.75 6.11
N THR A 87 4.33 5.65 5.22
CA THR A 87 3.08 5.47 4.46
C THR A 87 3.14 4.22 3.59
N TRP A 88 4.27 4.01 2.91
CA TRP A 88 4.52 2.84 2.06
C TRP A 88 4.50 1.53 2.84
N ASN A 89 5.13 1.50 4.02
CA ASN A 89 5.12 0.35 4.93
C ASN A 89 3.72 0.08 5.48
N ALA A 90 3.00 1.14 5.87
CA ALA A 90 1.62 1.05 6.36
C ALA A 90 0.67 0.43 5.34
N LEU A 91 0.77 0.84 4.07
CA LEU A 91 -0.02 0.27 2.98
C LEU A 91 0.30 -1.21 2.76
N ALA A 92 1.59 -1.58 2.76
CA ALA A 92 2.00 -2.97 2.60
C ALA A 92 1.50 -3.86 3.75
N TRP A 93 1.63 -3.38 4.99
CA TRP A 93 1.07 -4.04 6.17
C TRP A 93 -0.45 -4.22 6.05
N ALA A 94 -1.19 -3.17 5.69
CA ALA A 94 -2.64 -3.23 5.65
C ALA A 94 -3.15 -4.23 4.60
N LEU A 95 -2.49 -4.27 3.44
CA LEU A 95 -2.75 -5.30 2.43
C LEU A 95 -2.44 -6.71 2.95
N ALA A 96 -1.29 -6.92 3.60
CA ALA A 96 -0.94 -8.23 4.14
C ALA A 96 -1.94 -8.68 5.22
N HIS A 97 -2.34 -7.75 6.09
CA HIS A 97 -3.31 -7.98 7.16
C HIS A 97 -4.70 -8.36 6.61
N LEU A 98 -5.21 -7.63 5.62
CA LEU A 98 -6.54 -7.89 5.05
C LEU A 98 -6.60 -9.17 4.22
N THR A 99 -5.48 -9.59 3.63
CA THR A 99 -5.42 -10.73 2.70
C THR A 99 -4.91 -12.02 3.36
N GLY A 100 -4.27 -11.92 4.53
CA GLY A 100 -3.44 -12.98 5.10
C GLY A 100 -2.18 -13.25 4.28
N GLY A 101 -1.77 -12.31 3.44
CA GLY A 101 -0.61 -12.40 2.55
C GLY A 101 0.73 -12.20 3.25
N ARG A 102 1.81 -12.34 2.48
CA ARG A 102 3.19 -12.12 2.94
C ARG A 102 3.80 -10.91 2.23
N ILE A 103 4.66 -10.17 2.93
CA ILE A 103 5.36 -9.02 2.39
C ILE A 103 6.76 -9.45 1.99
N ARG A 104 7.07 -9.32 0.69
CA ARG A 104 8.41 -9.50 0.13
C ARG A 104 9.06 -8.13 -0.04
N THR A 105 10.18 -7.96 0.63
CA THR A 105 11.09 -6.82 0.52
C THR A 105 12.34 -7.23 -0.26
N ALA A 106 13.29 -6.32 -0.44
CA ALA A 106 14.58 -6.63 -1.07
C ALA A 106 15.41 -7.70 -0.33
N THR A 107 15.17 -7.91 0.97
CA THR A 107 16.04 -8.75 1.83
C THR A 107 15.30 -9.92 2.47
N ALA A 108 13.98 -9.88 2.58
CA ALA A 108 13.21 -10.89 3.31
C ALA A 108 11.75 -11.00 2.83
N GLU A 109 11.14 -12.15 3.11
CA GLU A 109 9.70 -12.38 2.98
C GLU A 109 9.08 -12.76 4.34
N THR A 110 8.15 -11.96 4.81
CA THR A 110 7.68 -12.00 6.20
C THR A 110 6.16 -11.80 6.29
N SER A 111 5.55 -12.17 7.43
CA SER A 111 4.13 -11.89 7.68
C SER A 111 3.90 -10.40 7.94
N GLY A 112 2.64 -9.95 7.87
CA GLY A 112 2.29 -8.56 8.22
C GLY A 112 2.72 -8.17 9.64
N ASP A 113 2.50 -9.04 10.63
CA ASP A 113 2.82 -8.73 12.03
C ASP A 113 4.32 -8.67 12.31
N GLU A 114 5.10 -9.57 11.70
CA GLU A 114 6.56 -9.49 11.76
C GLU A 114 7.10 -8.25 11.05
N PHE A 115 6.57 -7.92 9.87
CA PHE A 115 6.93 -6.71 9.14
C PHE A 115 6.68 -5.45 9.98
N ALA A 116 5.50 -5.30 10.58
CA ALA A 116 5.16 -4.12 11.38
C ALA A 116 6.06 -3.93 12.61
N ARG A 117 6.67 -5.00 13.15
CA ARG A 117 7.62 -4.93 14.26
C ARG A 117 9.02 -4.47 13.84
N ALA A 118 9.40 -4.73 12.59
CA ALA A 118 10.73 -4.43 12.08
C ALA A 118 10.80 -3.16 11.21
N ALA A 119 9.71 -2.83 10.52
CA ALA A 119 9.63 -1.70 9.61
C ALA A 119 9.43 -0.38 10.37
N GLU A 120 9.88 0.71 9.76
CA GLU A 120 9.56 2.06 10.23
C GLU A 120 8.08 2.34 9.95
N MET A 121 7.23 2.20 10.97
CA MET A 121 5.80 2.48 10.91
C MET A 121 5.50 3.94 11.34
N PRO A 122 4.33 4.50 10.99
CA PRO A 122 3.88 5.78 11.53
C PRO A 122 3.89 5.80 13.07
N ALA A 123 4.07 6.98 13.68
CA ALA A 123 4.19 7.11 15.14
C ALA A 123 2.98 6.60 15.95
N ARG A 124 1.80 6.54 15.33
CA ARG A 124 0.61 5.87 15.87
C ARG A 124 0.32 4.66 14.99
N TRP A 125 0.70 3.47 15.44
CA TRP A 125 0.55 2.22 14.67
C TRP A 125 0.27 1.00 15.54
#